data_AF-A0A428P1A9-F1
#
_entry.id   AF-A0A428P1A9-F1
#
_cell.length_a   1.000
_cell.length_b   1.000
_cell.length_c   1.000
_cell.angle_alpha   90.00
_cell.angle_beta   90.00
_cell.angle_gamma   90.00
#
_symmetry.space_group_name_H-M   'P 1'
#
loop_
_entity.id
_entity.type
_entity.pdbx_description
1 polymer ?
#
loop_
_entity_poly.entity_id
_entity_poly.type
_entity_poly.pdbx_seq_one_letter_code
_entity_poly.pdbx_strand_id
1 'polypeptide(L)'
;MRVFIIDGFPRNILQLQYFEVEVGAFKWLIYLDCPEETLIHRLLPRGRFDDHVETIRGRLRTFKMITSEVIEYFQVDGKLKVLDGEQSIPTVHEQLKEVISEVTKLR
;
A
#
# COMPACT_ATOMS: atom_id res chain seq x y z
N MET A 1 -2.14 22.74 7.41
CA MET A 1 -1.64 21.46 7.95
C MET A 1 -0.82 20.78 6.86
N ARG A 2 0.36 20.25 7.16
CA ARG A 2 1.18 19.52 6.17
C ARG A 2 0.79 18.05 6.23
N VAL A 3 0.66 17.42 5.07
CA VAL A 3 0.35 15.99 4.93
C VAL A 3 1.57 15.33 4.32
N PHE A 4 2.00 14.21 4.90
CA PHE A 4 3.06 13.37 4.36
C PHE A 4 2.45 12.08 3.86
N ILE A 5 2.77 11.72 2.62
CA ILE A 5 2.42 10.42 2.04
C ILE A 5 3.73 9.64 1.96
N ILE A 6 3.77 8.48 2.59
CA ILE A 6 4.92 7.59 2.57
C ILE A 6 4.55 6.38 1.72
N ASP A 7 5.17 6.26 0.55
CA ASP A 7 4.86 5.20 -0.42
C ASP A 7 5.69 3.93 -0.13
N GLY A 8 5.04 2.78 -0.11
CA GLY A 8 5.67 1.47 0.05
C GLY A 8 6.33 1.22 1.41
N PHE A 9 5.90 1.93 2.46
CA PHE A 9 6.37 1.81 3.84
C PHE A 9 5.20 2.00 4.83
N PRO A 10 5.20 1.31 5.98
CA PRO A 10 6.15 0.27 6.40
C PRO A 10 5.90 -1.07 5.70
N ARG A 11 6.95 -1.87 5.52
CA ARG A 11 6.85 -3.18 4.85
C ARG A 11 6.63 -4.36 5.81
N ASN A 12 6.88 -4.14 7.10
CA ASN A 12 6.72 -5.12 8.17
C ASN A 12 6.42 -4.42 9.51
N ILE A 13 5.98 -5.18 10.50
CA ILE A 13 5.61 -4.66 11.82
C ILE A 13 6.78 -4.00 12.56
N LEU A 14 8.01 -4.51 12.43
CA LEU A 14 9.17 -3.91 13.09
C LEU A 14 9.47 -2.50 12.56
N GLN A 15 9.35 -2.28 11.25
CA GLN A 15 9.48 -0.97 10.64
C GLN A 15 8.39 0.00 11.09
N LEU A 16 7.16 -0.50 11.20
CA LEU A 16 6.03 0.26 11.74
C LEU A 16 6.35 0.72 13.17
N GLN A 17 6.64 -0.22 14.07
CA GLN A 17 6.93 0.05 15.47
C GLN A 17 8.08 1.03 15.65
N TYR A 18 9.18 0.84 14.91
CA TYR A 18 10.32 1.77 14.95
C TYR A 18 9.92 3.18 14.51
N PHE A 19 9.15 3.30 13.42
CA PHE A 19 8.71 4.60 12.93
C PHE A 19 7.77 5.30 13.91
N GLU A 20 6.86 4.56 14.55
CA GLU A 20 5.93 5.14 15.52
C GLU A 20 6.65 5.66 16.77
N VAL A 21 7.75 5.02 17.18
CA VAL A 21 8.59 5.46 18.30
C VAL A 21 9.43 6.69 17.93
N GLU A 22 10.12 6.65 16.78
CA GLU A 22 11.12 7.67 16.43
C GLU A 22 10.52 8.90 15.74
N VAL A 23 9.43 8.73 14.99
CA VAL A 23 8.85 9.80 14.15
C VAL A 23 7.42 10.12 14.59
N GLY A 24 6.60 9.09 14.82
CA GLY A 24 5.23 9.22 15.29
C GLY A 24 4.25 8.31 14.57
N ALA A 25 3.08 8.14 15.18
CA ALA A 25 2.05 7.22 14.71
C ALA A 25 1.48 7.60 13.34
N PHE A 26 1.20 6.58 12.53
CA PHE A 26 0.49 6.77 11.28
C PHE A 26 -0.99 7.06 11.55
N LYS A 27 -1.56 8.02 10.82
CA LYS A 27 -2.99 8.33 10.92
C LYS A 27 -3.85 7.36 10.11
N TRP A 28 -3.39 6.97 8.93
CA TRP A 28 -4.16 6.17 7.97
C TRP A 28 -3.21 5.32 7.12
N LEU A 29 -3.66 4.12 6.75
CA LEU A 29 -3.06 3.31 5.70
C LEU A 29 -4.04 3.23 4.53
N ILE A 30 -3.59 3.58 3.32
CA ILE A 30 -4.35 3.39 2.09
C ILE A 30 -3.76 2.17 1.38
N TYR A 31 -4.56 1.11 1.25
CA TYR A 31 -4.17 -0.14 0.60
C TYR A 31 -4.86 -0.24 -0.77
N LEU A 32 -4.06 -0.36 -1.83
CA LEU A 32 -4.55 -0.63 -3.17
C LEU A 32 -4.60 -2.15 -3.36
N ASP A 33 -5.76 -2.74 -3.15
CA ASP A 33 -5.94 -4.18 -3.29
C ASP A 33 -6.06 -4.56 -4.76
N CYS A 34 -5.19 -5.43 -5.24
CA CYS A 34 -5.13 -5.79 -6.65
C CYS A 34 -4.77 -7.26 -6.80
N PRO A 35 -5.49 -8.02 -7.64
CA PRO A 35 -5.17 -9.42 -7.90
C PRO A 35 -3.74 -9.59 -8.39
N GLU A 36 -3.09 -10.65 -7.90
CA GLU A 36 -1.71 -10.99 -8.27
C GLU A 36 -1.51 -11.12 -9.78
N GLU A 37 -2.46 -11.73 -10.48
CA GLU A 37 -2.39 -11.87 -11.94
C GLU A 37 -2.38 -10.51 -12.64
N THR A 38 -3.25 -9.59 -12.19
CA THR A 38 -3.31 -8.22 -12.70
C THR A 38 -2.01 -7.46 -12.40
N LEU A 39 -1.41 -7.65 -11.23
CA LEU A 39 -0.11 -7.07 -10.89
C LEU A 39 1.01 -7.63 -11.78
N ILE A 40 1.05 -8.95 -12.01
CA ILE A 40 2.03 -9.59 -12.89
C ILE A 40 1.89 -9.03 -14.32
N HIS A 41 0.67 -9.03 -14.88
CA HIS A 41 0.40 -8.48 -16.20
C HIS A 41 0.80 -7.01 -16.35
N ARG A 42 0.65 -6.20 -15.29
CA ARG A 42 1.05 -4.78 -15.29
C ARG A 42 2.54 -4.55 -15.07
N LEU A 43 3.23 -5.45 -14.38
CA LEU A 43 4.65 -5.33 -14.05
C LEU A 43 5.55 -5.91 -15.15
N LEU A 44 5.13 -6.96 -15.85
CA LEU A 44 5.91 -7.58 -16.93
C LEU A 44 6.33 -6.60 -18.05
N PRO A 45 5.46 -5.71 -18.56
CA PRO A 45 5.81 -4.77 -19.62
C PRO A 45 6.70 -3.61 -19.15
N ARG A 46 6.83 -3.39 -17.83
CA ARG A 46 7.60 -2.26 -17.27
C ARG A 46 9.11 -2.46 -17.35
N GLY A 47 9.56 -3.67 -17.70
CA GLY A 47 10.92 -3.96 -18.13
C GLY A 47 12.02 -3.31 -17.30
N ARG A 48 12.18 -3.69 -16.03
CA ARG A 48 13.53 -3.63 -15.45
C ARG A 48 14.31 -4.84 -15.96
N PHE A 49 15.58 -4.62 -16.29
CA PHE A 49 16.50 -5.56 -16.95
C PHE A 49 16.66 -6.94 -16.24
N ASP A 50 16.07 -7.14 -15.06
CA ASP A 50 16.10 -8.37 -14.25
C ASP A 50 14.70 -8.95 -13.89
N ASP A 51 13.59 -8.43 -14.42
CA ASP A 51 12.23 -8.90 -14.08
C ASP A 51 11.89 -10.23 -14.77
N HIS A 52 12.38 -11.33 -14.21
CA HIS A 52 11.81 -12.66 -14.46
C HIS A 52 10.48 -12.74 -13.72
N VAL A 53 9.47 -13.38 -14.31
CA VAL A 53 8.16 -13.64 -13.65
C VAL A 53 8.35 -14.15 -12.22
N GLU A 54 9.39 -14.96 -12.00
CA GLU A 54 9.73 -15.51 -10.69
C GLU A 54 10.14 -14.46 -9.65
N THR A 55 10.85 -13.39 -10.07
CA THR A 55 11.19 -12.25 -9.20
C THR A 55 9.93 -11.51 -8.78
N ILE A 56 9.00 -11.26 -9.70
CA ILE A 56 7.72 -10.59 -9.40
C ILE A 56 6.92 -11.43 -8.40
N ARG A 57 6.79 -12.74 -8.65
CA ARG A 57 6.13 -13.66 -7.72
C ARG A 57 6.81 -13.70 -6.36
N GLY A 58 8.14 -13.70 -6.31
CA GLY A 58 8.91 -13.62 -5.06
C GLY A 58 8.59 -12.36 -4.25
N ARG A 59 8.47 -11.20 -4.91
CA ARG A 59 8.07 -9.94 -4.27
C ARG A 59 6.64 -9.99 -3.75
N LEU A 60 5.71 -10.54 -4.52
CA LEU A 60 4.31 -10.70 -4.11
C LEU A 60 4.16 -11.69 -2.95
N ARG A 61 4.90 -12.80 -2.95
CA ARG A 61 4.98 -13.73 -1.82
C ARG A 61 5.48 -13.03 -0.55
N THR A 62 6.56 -12.26 -0.67
CA THR A 62 7.12 -11.49 0.47
C THR A 62 6.10 -10.49 1.02
N PHE A 63 5.40 -9.78 0.14
CA PHE A 63 4.33 -8.85 0.53
C PHE A 63 3.22 -9.57 1.29
N LYS A 64 2.73 -10.71 0.78
CA LYS A 64 1.68 -11.52 1.42
C LYS A 64 2.11 -12.13 2.76
N MET A 65 3.39 -12.45 2.93
CA MET A 65 3.88 -13.08 4.17
C MET A 65 4.18 -12.06 5.27
N ILE A 66 4.65 -10.87 4.91
CA ILE A 66 5.23 -9.93 5.88
C ILE A 66 4.44 -8.62 5.96
N THR A 67 3.99 -8.09 4.82
CA THR A 67 3.25 -6.83 4.79
C THR A 67 1.78 -6.99 5.17
N SER A 68 1.22 -8.21 5.08
CA SER A 68 -0.14 -8.51 5.51
C SER A 68 -0.38 -8.18 6.99
N GLU A 69 0.60 -8.42 7.86
CA GLU A 69 0.50 -8.09 9.29
C GLU A 69 0.31 -6.59 9.53
N VAL A 70 0.99 -5.75 8.71
CA VAL A 70 0.82 -4.30 8.76
C VAL A 70 -0.60 -3.92 8.38
N ILE A 71 -1.15 -4.52 7.31
CA ILE A 71 -2.54 -4.26 6.88
C ILE A 71 -3.52 -4.63 8.00
N GLU A 72 -3.34 -5.78 8.63
CA GLU A 72 -4.17 -6.24 9.74
C GLU A 72 -4.11 -5.28 10.94
N TYR A 73 -2.93 -4.79 11.30
CA TYR A 73 -2.76 -3.78 12.36
C TYR A 73 -3.64 -2.53 12.11
N PHE A 74 -3.59 -1.96 10.91
CA PHE A 74 -4.42 -0.80 10.58
C PHE A 74 -5.91 -1.13 10.42
N GLN A 75 -6.25 -2.37 10.05
CA GLN A 75 -7.64 -2.82 9.95
C GLN A 75 -8.29 -2.91 11.33
N VAL A 76 -7.61 -3.52 12.31
CA VAL A 76 -8.10 -3.64 13.69
C VAL A 76 -8.28 -2.27 14.34
N ASP A 77 -7.38 -1.33 14.07
CA ASP A 77 -7.44 0.04 14.59
C ASP A 77 -8.42 0.96 13.81
N GLY A 78 -9.13 0.42 12.80
CA GLY A 78 -10.09 1.18 12.00
C GLY A 78 -9.47 2.28 11.12
N LYS A 79 -8.17 2.21 10.87
CA LYS A 79 -7.36 3.21 10.13
C LYS A 79 -7.01 2.75 8.70
N LEU A 80 -7.57 1.63 8.25
CA LEU A 80 -7.36 1.11 6.90
C LEU A 80 -8.42 1.66 5.93
N LYS A 81 -7.96 2.21 4.81
CA LYS A 81 -8.77 2.52 3.63
C LYS A 81 -8.36 1.60 2.50
N VAL A 82 -9.27 0.78 1.99
CA VAL A 82 -9.01 -0.14 0.88
C VAL A 82 -9.61 0.43 -0.39
N LEU A 83 -8.82 0.44 -1.47
CA LEU A 83 -9.25 0.79 -2.81
C LEU A 83 -9.00 -0.39 -3.74
N ASP A 84 -9.92 -0.59 -4.68
CA ASP A 84 -9.77 -1.59 -5.73
C ASP A 84 -8.77 -1.10 -6.78
N GLY A 85 -7.57 -1.66 -6.72
CA GLY A 85 -6.46 -1.39 -7.63
C GLY A 85 -6.56 -2.08 -8.98
N GLU A 86 -7.51 -2.99 -9.21
CA GLU A 86 -7.72 -3.63 -10.52
C GLU A 86 -8.34 -2.69 -11.55
N GLN A 87 -9.01 -1.63 -11.11
CA GLN A 87 -9.64 -0.64 -11.98
C GLN A 87 -8.62 0.13 -12.84
N SER A 88 -9.15 0.93 -13.76
CA SER A 88 -8.33 1.79 -14.62
C SER A 88 -7.57 2.82 -13.80
N ILE A 89 -6.38 3.23 -14.27
CA ILE A 89 -5.56 4.27 -13.61
C ILE A 89 -6.38 5.55 -13.32
N PRO A 90 -7.17 6.10 -14.28
CA PRO A 90 -8.01 7.27 -14.00
C PRO A 90 -9.02 7.04 -12.86
N THR A 91 -9.65 5.86 -12.82
CA THR A 91 -10.64 5.54 -11.79
C THR A 91 -10.01 5.45 -10.40
N VAL A 92 -8.91 4.71 -10.28
CA VAL A 92 -8.17 4.59 -9.01
C VAL A 92 -7.63 5.95 -8.57
N HIS A 93 -7.20 6.80 -9.52
CA HIS A 93 -6.70 8.13 -9.22
C HIS A 93 -7.76 9.03 -8.59
N GLU A 94 -8.98 9.05 -9.13
CA GLU A 94 -10.08 9.84 -8.56
C GLU A 94 -10.50 9.30 -7.19
N GLN A 95 -10.63 7.98 -7.04
CA GLN A 95 -10.90 7.35 -5.74
C GLN A 95 -9.83 7.69 -4.69
N LEU A 96 -8.56 7.67 -5.08
CA LEU A 96 -7.45 8.02 -4.19
C LEU A 96 -7.52 9.48 -3.75
N LYS A 97 -7.89 10.40 -4.65
CA LYS A 97 -8.11 11.82 -4.32
C LYS A 97 -9.26 12.01 -3.34
N GLU A 98 -10.36 11.29 -3.52
CA GLU A 98 -11.50 11.31 -2.60
C GLU A 98 -11.11 10.82 -1.21
N VAL A 99 -10.42 9.67 -1.13
CA VAL A 99 -9.95 9.12 0.15
C VAL A 99 -8.96 10.08 0.82
N ILE A 100 -7.98 10.63 0.10
CA ILE A 100 -7.03 11.60 0.67
C ILE A 100 -7.77 12.83 1.18
N SER A 101 -8.77 13.33 0.44
CA SER A 101 -9.60 14.47 0.88
C SER A 101 -10.38 14.16 2.15
N GLU A 102 -10.95 12.95 2.27
CA GLU A 102 -11.68 12.50 3.46
C GLU A 102 -10.74 12.44 4.67
N VAL A 103 -9.63 11.71 4.56
CA VAL A 103 -8.74 11.41 5.69
C VAL A 103 -7.94 12.62 6.17
N THR A 104 -7.79 13.65 5.34
CA THR A 104 -7.11 14.90 5.70
C THR A 104 -8.04 15.96 6.30
N LYS A 105 -9.36 15.82 6.13
CA LYS A 105 -10.38 16.70 6.74
C LYS A 105 -10.73 16.31 8.18
N LEU A 106 -10.49 15.05 8.56
CA LEU A 106 -10.71 14.56 9.92
C LEU A 106 -9.75 15.29 10.89
N ARG A 107 -10.32 16.18 11.70
CA ARG A 107 -9.64 16.92 12.77
C ARG A 107 -9.54 16.07 14.03
#